data_AF-A0A6P7THJ9-F1
#
_entry.id   AF-A0A6P7THJ9-F1
#
_cell.length_a   1.000
_cell.length_b   1.000
_cell.length_c   1.000
_cell.angle_alpha   90.00
_cell.angle_beta   90.00
_cell.angle_gamma   90.00
#
_symmetry.space_group_name_H-M   'P 1'
#
loop_
_entity.id
_entity.type
_entity.pdbx_description
1 polymer ?
#
loop_
_entity_poly.entity_id
_entity_poly.type
_entity_poly.pdbx_seq_one_letter_code
_entity_poly.pdbx_strand_id
1 'polypeptide(L)'
;MKVSVIFTFLFTTVYASPWFQSCSYLRDLDCTNAASAVICGTNHVTYNSNCDFAKAHCRDRTLYVKHRGECTGKPELNINPHKIAFEVFCQAFLTESCGNEEEIVCSSDLKTYRNLCEFEKSKCLNRLLKLHHIGHC
;
A
#
# COMPACT_ATOMS: atom_id res chain seq x y z
N MET A 1 2.34 -10.04 15.00
CA MET A 1 0.93 -9.70 15.24
C MET A 1 0.09 -10.57 14.34
N LYS A 2 -0.91 -11.29 14.86
CA LYS A 2 -1.85 -12.02 13.99
C LYS A 2 -2.70 -10.96 13.30
N VAL A 3 -2.48 -10.71 12.02
CA VAL A 3 -3.40 -9.90 11.22
C VAL A 3 -4.63 -10.78 10.99
N SER A 4 -5.47 -10.89 12.00
CA SER A 4 -6.77 -11.51 11.87
C SER A 4 -7.63 -10.50 11.16
N VAL A 5 -7.75 -10.66 9.83
CA VAL A 5 -8.61 -9.84 8.99
C VAL A 5 -10.06 -10.30 9.24
N ILE A 6 -10.54 -10.15 10.47
CA ILE A 6 -11.94 -10.37 10.79
C ILE A 6 -12.67 -9.14 10.25
N PHE A 7 -13.04 -9.19 8.97
CA PHE A 7 -14.10 -8.33 8.46
C PHE A 7 -15.38 -8.79 9.13
N THR A 8 -15.71 -8.17 10.27
CA THR A 8 -17.06 -8.24 10.81
C THR A 8 -17.99 -7.68 9.73
N PHE A 9 -18.77 -8.56 9.10
CA PHE A 9 -19.70 -8.30 8.00
C PHE A 9 -20.93 -7.47 8.42
N LEU A 10 -20.70 -6.32 9.07
CA LEU A 10 -21.75 -5.38 9.47
C LEU A 10 -21.25 -3.94 9.36
N PHE A 11 -20.84 -3.48 8.18
CA PHE A 11 -20.79 -2.04 7.89
C PHE A 11 -21.29 -1.74 6.47
N THR A 12 -22.36 -0.97 6.47
CA THR A 12 -23.01 -0.32 5.34
C THR A 12 -22.03 0.56 4.53
N THR A 13 -22.19 0.52 3.21
CA THR A 13 -21.91 1.62 2.26
C THR A 13 -20.50 2.18 2.10
N VAL A 14 -19.42 1.40 2.13
CA VAL A 14 -18.16 1.88 1.53
C VAL A 14 -17.37 0.70 0.97
N TYR A 15 -17.35 0.54 -0.35
CA TYR A 15 -16.22 -0.09 -1.01
C TYR A 15 -14.99 0.77 -0.67
N ALA A 16 -14.36 0.49 0.46
CA ALA A 16 -13.10 1.11 0.81
C ALA A 16 -12.16 0.76 -0.34
N SER A 17 -11.79 1.78 -1.13
CA SER A 17 -10.96 1.57 -2.32
C SER A 17 -9.76 0.70 -1.95
N PRO A 18 -9.22 -0.13 -2.87
CA PRO A 18 -8.05 -0.97 -2.59
C PRO A 18 -6.87 -0.21 -1.95
N TRP A 19 -6.82 1.11 -2.13
CA TRP A 19 -5.87 2.05 -1.52
C TRP A 19 -6.05 2.32 -0.02
N PHE A 20 -7.27 2.18 0.50
CA PHE A 20 -7.60 2.45 1.89
C PHE A 20 -6.91 1.44 2.83
N GLN A 21 -6.87 0.16 2.44
CA GLN A 21 -6.14 -0.87 3.18
C GLN A 21 -4.63 -0.58 3.24
N SER A 22 -4.01 -0.20 2.11
CA SER A 22 -2.56 0.07 2.06
C SER A 22 -2.17 1.23 2.97
N CYS A 23 -2.94 2.32 2.99
CA CYS A 23 -2.63 3.45 3.85
C CYS A 23 -2.89 3.20 5.34
N SER A 24 -3.88 2.37 5.67
CA SER A 24 -4.09 1.94 7.06
C SER A 24 -2.86 1.18 7.57
N TYR A 25 -2.27 0.31 6.75
CA TYR A 25 -1.06 -0.44 7.09
C TYR A 25 0.16 0.48 7.24
N LEU A 26 0.36 1.40 6.30
CA LEU A 26 1.54 2.26 6.26
C LEU A 26 1.66 3.20 7.46
N ARG A 27 0.54 3.69 8.01
CA ARG A 27 0.53 4.69 9.10
C ARG A 27 1.39 4.30 10.31
N ASP A 28 1.46 3.01 10.61
CA ASP A 28 2.13 2.45 11.78
C ASP A 28 3.43 1.71 11.42
N LEU A 29 3.86 1.74 10.16
CA LEU A 29 5.08 1.10 9.68
C LEU A 29 6.33 1.76 10.31
N ASP A 30 7.28 0.96 10.78
CA ASP A 30 8.60 1.44 11.21
C ASP A 30 9.49 1.70 9.98
N CYS A 31 9.94 2.95 9.84
CA CYS A 31 10.78 3.40 8.73
C CYS A 31 12.27 3.52 9.11
N THR A 32 12.67 3.14 10.33
CA THR A 32 14.04 3.36 10.84
C THR A 32 15.13 2.75 9.92
N ASN A 33 14.86 1.59 9.33
CA ASN A 33 15.79 0.89 8.43
C ASN A 33 15.41 1.02 6.94
N ALA A 34 14.56 1.97 6.59
CA ALA A 34 14.16 2.17 5.20
C ALA A 34 15.35 2.65 4.36
N ALA A 35 15.44 2.18 3.12
CA ALA A 35 16.44 2.64 2.18
C ALA A 35 16.29 4.17 1.96
N SER A 36 17.43 4.86 1.95
CA SER A 36 17.46 6.30 1.72
C SER A 36 16.95 6.65 0.32
N ALA A 37 15.98 7.56 0.28
CA ALA A 37 15.41 8.10 -0.93
C ALA A 37 14.86 9.50 -0.60
N VAL A 38 15.67 10.52 -0.87
CA VAL A 38 15.36 11.89 -0.50
C VAL A 38 14.31 12.48 -1.45
N ILE A 39 13.24 13.03 -0.89
CA ILE A 39 12.09 13.58 -1.63
C ILE A 39 11.66 14.90 -1.01
N CYS A 40 11.38 15.88 -1.87
CA CYS A 40 10.70 17.10 -1.46
C CYS A 40 9.19 16.95 -1.66
N GLY A 41 8.42 17.13 -0.60
CA GLY A 41 6.96 17.20 -0.67
C GLY A 41 6.44 18.55 -1.16
N THR A 42 5.19 18.60 -1.63
CA THR A 42 4.51 19.87 -1.97
C THR A 42 4.33 20.79 -0.76
N ASN A 43 4.43 20.25 0.46
CA ASN A 43 4.46 20.99 1.72
C ASN A 43 5.85 21.56 2.08
N HIS A 44 6.83 21.49 1.17
CA HIS A 44 8.20 21.97 1.38
C HIS A 44 8.98 21.24 2.49
N VAL A 45 8.56 20.02 2.84
CA VAL A 45 9.28 19.15 3.77
C VAL A 45 10.13 18.15 3.00
N THR A 46 11.39 17.99 3.42
CA THR A 46 12.28 16.94 2.94
C THR A 46 12.01 15.64 3.71
N TYR A 47 11.72 14.57 2.97
CA TYR A 47 11.58 13.21 3.50
C TYR A 47 12.83 12.40 3.11
N ASN A 48 13.44 11.73 4.07
CA ASN A 48 14.71 11.01 3.85
C ASN A 48 14.53 9.60 3.26
N SER A 49 13.30 9.10 3.20
CA SER A 49 12.98 7.82 2.60
C SER A 49 11.61 7.83 1.92
N ASN A 50 11.42 6.88 1.00
CA ASN A 50 10.10 6.59 0.43
C ASN A 50 9.09 6.21 1.53
N CYS A 51 9.55 5.56 2.60
CA CYS A 51 8.71 5.10 3.71
C CYS A 51 8.12 6.28 4.49
N ASP A 52 8.96 7.26 4.86
CA ASP A 52 8.53 8.46 5.57
C ASP A 52 7.55 9.30 4.74
N PHE A 53 7.86 9.46 3.44
CA PHE A 53 6.95 10.15 2.52
C PHE A 53 5.62 9.40 2.37
N ALA A 54 5.63 8.07 2.21
CA ALA A 54 4.43 7.26 2.09
C ALA A 54 3.53 7.39 3.33
N LYS A 55 4.12 7.38 4.54
CA LYS A 55 3.40 7.63 5.80
C LYS A 55 2.73 8.99 5.81
N ALA A 56 3.47 10.04 5.44
CA ALA A 56 2.94 11.39 5.40
C ALA A 56 1.81 11.52 4.36
N HIS A 57 2.01 10.99 3.14
CA HIS A 57 0.99 10.98 2.09
C HIS A 57 -0.26 10.17 2.48
N CYS A 58 -0.13 9.11 3.26
CA CYS A 58 -1.29 8.38 3.78
C CYS A 58 -2.02 9.12 4.90
N ARG A 59 -1.36 10.02 5.63
CA ARG A 59 -1.98 10.91 6.62
C ARG A 59 -2.63 12.13 5.96
N ASP A 60 -2.01 12.66 4.91
CA ASP A 60 -2.49 13.77 4.10
C ASP A 60 -2.48 13.39 2.62
N ARG A 61 -3.65 13.06 2.08
CA ARG A 61 -3.81 12.64 0.68
C ARG A 61 -3.58 13.76 -0.33
N THR A 62 -3.48 15.02 0.13
CA THR A 62 -3.16 16.18 -0.71
C THR A 62 -1.66 16.46 -0.80
N LEU A 63 -0.83 15.72 -0.05
CA LEU A 63 0.62 15.77 -0.17
C LEU A 63 1.08 15.02 -1.42
N TYR A 64 1.72 15.73 -2.35
CA TYR A 64 2.34 15.13 -3.55
C TYR A 64 3.86 15.28 -3.49
N VAL A 65 4.55 14.53 -4.35
CA VAL A 65 5.97 14.76 -4.59
C VAL A 65 6.12 16.03 -5.40
N LYS A 66 6.90 16.99 -4.89
CA LYS A 66 7.29 18.18 -5.63
C LYS A 66 8.43 17.86 -6.58
N HIS A 67 9.47 17.19 -6.08
CA HIS A 67 10.61 16.66 -6.85
C HIS A 67 11.43 15.66 -6.00
N ARG A 68 12.37 14.93 -6.62
CA ARG A 68 13.42 14.18 -5.90
C ARG A 68 14.48 15.12 -5.33
N GLY A 69 15.13 14.67 -4.26
CA GLY A 69 16.14 15.44 -3.53
C GLY A 69 15.53 16.32 -2.44
N GLU A 70 16.38 17.05 -1.75
CA GLU A 70 15.98 18.00 -0.70
C GLU A 70 15.21 19.18 -1.28
N CYS A 71 14.30 19.79 -0.52
CA CYS A 71 13.54 20.96 -0.97
C CYS A 71 14.39 22.22 -1.28
N THR A 72 15.66 22.22 -0.87
CA THR A 72 16.67 23.25 -1.18
C THR A 72 17.38 23.01 -2.52
N GLY A 73 17.25 21.80 -3.09
CA GLY A 73 17.92 21.39 -4.32
C GLY A 73 17.21 21.83 -5.60
N LYS A 74 17.85 21.59 -6.75
CA LYS A 74 17.22 21.78 -8.05
C LYS A 74 16.17 20.68 -8.28
N PRO A 75 14.98 21.01 -8.79
CA PRO A 75 13.92 20.03 -8.97
C PRO A 75 14.28 18.99 -10.03
N GLU A 76 14.19 17.71 -9.66
CA GLU A 76 14.23 16.58 -10.58
C GLU A 76 12.92 15.77 -10.52
N LEU A 77 12.21 15.77 -11.66
CA LEU A 77 11.07 14.91 -12.09
C LEU A 77 9.75 14.90 -11.28
N ASN A 78 8.68 14.55 -12.02
CA ASN A 78 7.31 14.31 -11.57
C ASN A 78 7.12 12.84 -11.17
N ILE A 79 6.75 12.58 -9.91
CA ILE A 79 6.55 11.24 -9.37
C ILE A 79 5.16 11.14 -8.76
N ASN A 80 4.44 10.07 -9.09
CA ASN A 80 3.14 9.81 -8.50
C ASN A 80 3.29 9.33 -7.03
N PRO A 81 2.77 10.06 -6.03
CA PRO A 81 2.88 9.68 -4.63
C PRO A 81 2.16 8.36 -4.30
N HIS A 82 1.09 8.03 -5.03
CA HIS A 82 0.39 6.77 -4.90
C HIS A 82 1.29 5.58 -5.25
N LYS A 83 2.16 5.74 -6.25
CA LYS A 83 3.12 4.69 -6.64
C LYS A 83 4.10 4.41 -5.50
N ILE A 84 4.62 5.46 -4.86
CA ILE A 84 5.56 5.33 -3.73
C ILE A 84 4.88 4.60 -2.57
N ALA A 85 3.69 5.04 -2.17
CA ALA A 85 2.95 4.41 -1.07
C ALA A 85 2.68 2.93 -1.34
N PHE A 86 2.24 2.59 -2.55
CA PHE A 86 2.00 1.20 -2.93
C PHE A 86 3.28 0.34 -2.90
N GLU A 87 4.42 0.87 -3.34
CA GLU A 87 5.71 0.16 -3.31
C GLU A 87 6.18 -0.11 -1.88
N VAL A 88 6.10 0.89 -1.00
CA VAL A 88 6.44 0.73 0.42
C VAL A 88 5.51 -0.30 1.07
N PHE A 89 4.21 -0.22 0.79
CA PHE A 89 3.23 -1.20 1.28
C PHE A 89 3.62 -2.61 0.85
N CYS A 90 3.88 -2.84 -0.43
CA CYS A 90 4.22 -4.15 -0.94
C CYS A 90 5.53 -4.70 -0.38
N GLN A 91 6.55 -3.85 -0.23
CA GLN A 91 7.81 -4.27 0.37
C GLN A 91 7.62 -4.80 1.80
N ALA A 92 6.80 -4.13 2.60
CA ALA A 92 6.52 -4.54 3.97
C ALA A 92 5.49 -5.67 4.05
N PHE A 93 4.49 -5.70 3.17
CA PHE A 93 3.39 -6.66 3.21
C PHE A 93 3.78 -8.04 2.67
N LEU A 94 4.70 -8.12 1.71
CA LEU A 94 5.16 -9.40 1.16
C LEU A 94 5.91 -10.26 2.20
N THR A 95 6.51 -9.64 3.22
CA THR A 95 7.18 -10.37 4.31
C THR A 95 6.24 -10.84 5.42
N GLU A 96 5.00 -10.35 5.45
CA GLU A 96 4.00 -10.78 6.43
C GLU A 96 3.53 -12.22 6.16
N SER A 97 3.21 -12.97 7.20
CA SER A 97 2.59 -14.29 7.04
C SER A 97 1.08 -14.17 6.89
N CYS A 98 0.51 -14.90 5.93
CA CYS A 98 -0.93 -15.05 5.85
C CYS A 98 -1.39 -16.14 6.82
N GLY A 99 -2.58 -15.97 7.41
CA GLY A 99 -3.21 -16.98 8.24
C GLY A 99 -3.56 -18.25 7.45
N ASN A 100 -3.93 -19.30 8.18
CA ASN A 100 -4.35 -20.58 7.59
C ASN A 100 -5.86 -20.66 7.31
N GLU A 101 -6.61 -19.59 7.61
CA GLU A 101 -8.04 -19.47 7.34
C GLU A 101 -8.31 -19.62 5.84
N GLU A 102 -9.29 -20.44 5.49
CA GLU A 102 -9.75 -20.63 4.12
C GLU A 102 -10.93 -19.71 3.85
N GLU A 103 -10.64 -18.62 3.14
CA GLU A 103 -11.60 -17.61 2.70
C GLU A 103 -11.41 -17.42 1.19
N ILE A 104 -11.75 -18.46 0.43
CA ILE A 104 -11.36 -18.59 -0.96
C ILE A 104 -11.88 -17.42 -1.80
N VAL A 105 -11.05 -16.90 -2.72
CA VAL A 105 -11.43 -15.83 -3.64
C VAL A 105 -10.95 -16.08 -5.07
N CYS A 106 -11.70 -15.60 -6.05
CA CYS A 106 -11.38 -15.62 -7.47
C CYS A 106 -10.93 -14.24 -7.93
N SER A 107 -9.82 -14.17 -8.67
CA SER A 107 -9.29 -12.94 -9.25
C SER A 107 -9.66 -12.75 -10.72
N SER A 108 -9.39 -11.55 -11.24
CA SER A 108 -9.69 -11.15 -12.62
C SER A 108 -8.93 -11.89 -13.71
N ASP A 109 -7.86 -12.62 -13.36
CA ASP A 109 -7.09 -13.51 -14.24
C ASP A 109 -7.52 -14.98 -14.11
N LEU A 110 -8.70 -15.24 -13.51
CA LEU A 110 -9.29 -16.56 -13.28
C LEU A 110 -8.43 -17.47 -12.39
N LYS A 111 -7.60 -16.88 -11.53
CA LYS A 111 -6.85 -17.60 -10.50
C LYS A 111 -7.61 -17.62 -9.18
N THR A 112 -7.67 -18.80 -8.57
CA THR A 112 -8.23 -18.96 -7.22
C THR A 112 -7.13 -18.80 -6.17
N TYR A 113 -7.43 -18.05 -5.11
CA TYR A 113 -6.58 -17.84 -3.95
C TYR A 113 -7.26 -18.40 -2.70
N ARG A 114 -6.47 -19.00 -1.80
CA ARG A 114 -6.99 -19.62 -0.56
C ARG A 114 -7.58 -18.62 0.43
N ASN A 115 -7.15 -17.37 0.37
CA ASN A 115 -7.69 -16.26 1.17
C ASN A 115 -7.35 -14.90 0.55
N LEU A 116 -8.01 -13.85 1.06
CA LEU A 116 -7.81 -12.47 0.61
C LEU A 116 -6.36 -11.98 0.83
N CYS A 117 -5.67 -12.45 1.88
CA CYS A 117 -4.28 -12.08 2.15
C CYS A 117 -3.35 -12.52 1.01
N GLU A 118 -3.46 -13.77 0.55
CA GLU A 118 -2.67 -14.30 -0.57
C GLU A 118 -3.00 -13.59 -1.90
N PHE A 119 -4.27 -13.24 -2.10
CA PHE A 119 -4.70 -12.41 -3.22
C PHE A 119 -4.07 -11.01 -3.17
N GLU A 120 -4.09 -10.33 -2.02
CA GLU A 120 -3.51 -9.00 -1.85
C GLU A 120 -1.99 -8.98 -2.06
N LYS A 121 -1.27 -10.04 -1.62
CA LYS A 121 0.15 -10.22 -1.95
C LYS A 121 0.39 -10.31 -3.45
N SER A 122 -0.51 -10.97 -4.18
CA SER A 122 -0.36 -11.11 -5.63
C SER A 122 -0.54 -9.78 -6.38
N LYS A 123 -1.29 -8.82 -5.81
CA LYS A 123 -1.39 -7.48 -6.37
C LYS A 123 -0.06 -6.72 -6.35
N CYS A 124 0.86 -7.08 -5.44
CA CYS A 124 2.21 -6.53 -5.44
C CYS A 124 3.02 -6.97 -6.67
N LEU A 125 2.71 -8.14 -7.24
CA LEU A 125 3.32 -8.65 -8.47
C LEU A 125 2.55 -8.19 -9.71
N ASN A 126 1.23 -8.09 -9.63
CA ASN A 126 0.36 -7.65 -10.70
C ASN A 126 -0.63 -6.57 -10.22
N ARG A 127 -0.28 -5.29 -10.44
CA ARG A 127 -1.08 -4.13 -10.01
C ARG A 127 -2.46 -4.03 -10.67
N LEU A 128 -2.67 -4.72 -11.79
CA LEU A 128 -3.93 -4.73 -12.52
C LEU A 128 -4.86 -5.85 -12.04
N LEU A 129 -4.38 -6.73 -11.17
CA LEU A 129 -5.16 -7.82 -10.60
C LEU A 129 -6.30 -7.25 -9.73
N LYS A 130 -7.52 -7.67 -10.03
CA LYS A 130 -8.73 -7.27 -9.29
C LYS A 130 -9.38 -8.51 -8.69
N LEU A 131 -10.10 -8.29 -7.59
CA LEU A 131 -10.98 -9.31 -7.05
C LEU A 131 -12.13 -9.46 -8.03
N HIS A 132 -12.37 -10.68 -8.53
CA HIS A 132 -13.52 -10.95 -9.39
C HIS A 132 -14.74 -11.26 -8.53
N HIS A 133 -14.67 -12.29 -7.69
CA HIS A 133 -15.67 -12.60 -6.67
C HIS A 133 -15.10 -13.47 -5.54
N ILE A 134 -15.88 -13.65 -4.48
CA ILE A 134 -15.59 -14.58 -3.38
C ILE A 134 -15.95 -16.01 -3.83
N GLY A 135 -15.15 -16.99 -3.44
CA GLY A 135 -15.24 -18.39 -3.87
C GLY A 135 -14.23 -18.75 -4.95
N HIS A 136 -14.32 -19.98 -5.43
CA HIS A 136 -13.51 -20.47 -6.55
C HIS A 136 -13.89 -19.76 -7.85
N CYS A 137 -12.92 -19.62 -8.76
CA CYS A 137 -13.23 -19.52 -10.18
C CYS A 137 -13.77 -20.88 -10.67
#